data_AF-C0D1T8-F1
#
_entry.id   AF-C0D1T8-F1
#
_cell.length_a   1.000
_cell.length_b   1.000
_cell.length_c   1.000
_cell.angle_alpha   90.00
_cell.angle_beta   90.00
_cell.angle_gamma   90.00
#
_symmetry.space_group_name_H-M   'P 1'
#
loop_
_entity.id
_entity.type
_entity.pdbx_description
1 polymer ?
#
loop_
_entity_poly.entity_id
_entity_poly.type
_entity_poly.pdbx_seq_one_letter_code
_entity_poly.pdbx_strand_id
1 'polypeptide(L)' 'MLVIGNGRLVTRDPAVPFYENGAVAMDGGTIVRVGTAEDVRKEFPEAEMWTPGGA' A
#
# COMPACT_ATOMS: atom_id res chain seq x y z
N MET A 1 10.11 3.29 6.69
CA MET A 1 9.11 2.63 5.81
C MET A 1 7.71 2.73 6.39
N LEU A 2 6.84 3.43 5.68
CA LEU A 2 5.41 3.53 5.95
C LEU A 2 4.67 2.65 4.94
N VAL A 3 3.85 1.73 5.40
CA VAL A 3 2.96 0.95 4.54
C VAL A 3 1.57 1.53 4.67
N ILE A 4 1.07 2.16 3.61
CA ILE A 4 -0.31 2.63 3.56
C ILE A 4 -1.13 1.53 2.93
N GLY A 5 -2.04 0.92 3.68
CA GLY A 5 -2.82 -0.25 3.23
C GLY A 5 -4.28 -0.18 3.64
N ASN A 6 -5.05 -1.21 3.25
CA ASN A 6 -6.49 -1.32 3.54
C ASN A 6 -7.35 -0.20 2.91
N GLY A 7 -6.84 0.46 1.86
CA GLY A 7 -7.54 1.51 1.13
C GLY A 7 -7.55 1.26 -0.37
N ARG A 8 -8.30 2.10 -1.09
CA ARG A 8 -8.34 2.05 -2.56
C ARG A 8 -7.04 2.67 -3.11
N LEU A 9 -6.11 1.83 -3.57
CA LEU A 9 -4.85 2.26 -4.17
C LEU A 9 -5.07 2.56 -5.65
N VAL A 10 -4.91 3.82 -6.06
CA VAL A 10 -5.09 4.24 -7.46
C VAL A 10 -3.71 4.40 -8.12
N THR A 11 -3.29 3.40 -8.89
CA THR A 11 -2.00 3.37 -9.58
C THR A 11 -1.96 4.20 -10.87
N ARG A 12 -3.13 4.63 -11.38
CA ARG A 12 -3.27 5.34 -12.68
C ARG A 12 -2.67 4.57 -13.87
N ASP A 13 -2.46 3.27 -13.70
CA ASP A 13 -1.91 2.38 -14.72
C ASP A 13 -3.06 1.83 -15.59
N PRO A 14 -2.93 1.79 -16.93
CA PRO A 14 -4.00 1.31 -17.80
C PRO A 14 -4.33 -0.17 -17.60
N ALA A 15 -3.40 -0.98 -17.10
CA ALA A 15 -3.63 -2.40 -16.86
C ALA A 15 -4.31 -2.67 -15.50
N VAL A 16 -3.99 -1.87 -14.48
CA VAL A 16 -4.61 -1.95 -13.16
C VAL A 16 -4.88 -0.53 -12.67
N PRO A 17 -6.09 0.02 -12.90
CA PRO A 17 -6.38 1.42 -12.60
C PRO A 17 -6.50 1.67 -11.10
N PHE A 18 -6.97 0.68 -10.34
CA PHE A 18 -7.03 0.73 -8.89
C PHE A 18 -7.05 -0.68 -8.27
N TYR A 19 -6.59 -0.77 -7.02
CA TYR A 19 -6.74 -1.93 -6.16
C TYR A 19 -7.69 -1.55 -5.03
N GLU A 20 -8.78 -2.29 -4.85
CA GLU A 20 -9.76 -1.98 -3.80
C GLU A 20 -9.25 -2.27 -2.39
N ASN A 21 -8.35 -3.26 -2.25
CA ASN A 21 -7.61 -3.57 -1.01
C ASN A 21 -6.10 -3.45 -1.24
N GLY A 22 -5.70 -2.31 -1.80
CA GLY A 22 -4.31 -2.06 -2.12
C GLY A 22 -3.49 -1.69 -0.89
N ALA A 23 -2.20 -1.96 -0.96
CA ALA A 23 -1.22 -1.35 -0.09
C ALA A 23 -0.02 -0.85 -0.88
N VAL A 24 0.60 0.18 -0.33
CA VAL A 24 1.80 0.82 -0.87
C VAL A 24 2.81 0.96 0.25
N ALA A 25 3.97 0.33 0.07
CA ALA A 25 5.14 0.56 0.90
C ALA A 25 5.89 1.77 0.36
N MET A 26 6.04 2.79 1.22
CA MET A 26 6.80 3.98 0.95
C MET A 26 7.96 4.06 1.94
N ASP A 27 9.14 4.43 1.46
CA ASP A 27 10.26 4.79 2.32
C ASP A 27 10.63 6.26 2.10
N GLY A 28 10.32 7.09 3.10
CA GLY A 28 10.45 8.54 3.02
C GLY A 28 9.59 9.14 1.91
N GLY A 29 10.16 9.28 0.71
CA GLY A 29 9.50 9.79 -0.49
C GLY A 29 9.53 8.84 -1.69
N THR A 30 10.06 7.62 -1.55
CA THR A 30 10.16 6.64 -2.63
C THR A 30 9.15 5.52 -2.42
N ILE A 31 8.42 5.18 -3.49
CA ILE A 31 7.53 4.01 -3.51
C ILE A 31 8.40 2.77 -3.72
N VAL A 32 8.46 1.91 -2.71
CA VAL A 32 9.31 0.71 -2.72
C VAL A 32 8.53 -0.48 -3.27
N ARG A 33 7.22 -0.54 -2.96
CA ARG A 33 6.33 -1.59 -3.44
C ARG A 33 4.89 -1.11 -3.49
N VAL A 34 4.16 -1.56 -4.50
CA VAL A 34 2.70 -1.39 -4.63
C VAL A 34 2.10 -2.75 -4.91
N GLY A 35 0.99 -3.07 -4.26
CA GLY A 35 0.35 -4.37 -4.41
C GLY A 35 -0.92 -4.48 -3.57
N THR A 36 -1.31 -5.71 -3.27
CA THR A 36 -2.40 -5.97 -2.33
C THR A 36 -1.91 -5.82 -0.88
N ALA A 37 -2.83 -5.53 0.03
CA ALA A 37 -2.52 -5.40 1.45
C ALA A 37 -1.81 -6.64 2.03
N GLU A 38 -2.15 -7.84 1.56
CA GLU A 38 -1.54 -9.09 2.00
C GLU A 38 -0.08 -9.24 1.53
N ASP A 39 0.20 -8.88 0.27
CA ASP A 39 1.52 -9.03 -0.33
C ASP A 39 2.51 -8.07 0.33
N VAL A 40 2.11 -6.79 0.46
CA VAL A 40 2.94 -5.76 1.11
C VAL A 40 3.12 -6.05 2.60
N ARG A 41 2.09 -6.57 3.29
CA ARG A 41 2.20 -6.95 4.71
C ARG A 41 3.12 -8.16 4.92
N LYS A 42 3.16 -9.12 3.99
CA LYS A 42 4.10 -10.25 4.05
C LYS A 42 5.53 -9.81 3.78
N GLU A 43 5.73 -8.91 2.83
CA GLU A 43 7.05 -8.43 2.43
C GLU A 43 7.61 -7.41 3.45
N PHE A 44 6.73 -6.65 4.11
CA PHE A 44 7.10 -5.65 5.11
C PHE A 44 6.29 -5.78 6.42
N PRO A 45 6.49 -6.86 7.18
CA PRO A 45 5.76 -7.08 8.44
C PRO A 45 6.17 -6.10 9.55
N GLU A 46 7.36 -5.52 9.44
CA GLU A 46 7.95 -4.55 10.39
C GLU A 46 7.67 -3.08 10.03
N ALA A 47 7.10 -2.82 8.85
CA ALA A 47 6.80 -1.46 8.43
C ALA A 47 5.53 -0.94 9.11
N GLU A 48 5.49 0.36 9.40
CA GLU A 48 4.37 0.99 10.08
C GLU A 48 3.15 1.02 9.14
N MET A 49 2.15 0.18 9.43
CA MET A 49 0.95 0.07 8.63
C MET A 49 -0.05 1.16 9.00
N TRP A 50 -0.22 2.15 8.13
CA TRP A 50 -1.21 3.20 8.28
C TRP A 50 -2.47 2.86 7.45
N THR A 51 -3.62 2.81 8.12
CA THR A 51 -4.92 2.56 7.48
C THR A 51 -5.76 3.84 7.53
N PRO A 52 -6.19 4.41 6.39
CA PRO A 52 -7.15 5.51 6.37
C PRO A 52 -8.52 4.99 6.81
N GLY A 53 -8.81 5.07 8.11
CA GLY A 53 -10.07 4.58 8.68
C GLY A 53 -10.17 4.57 10.21
N GLY A 54 -9.14 5.02 10.93
CA GLY A 54 -9.20 5.19 12.38
C GLY A 54 -9.78 6.56 12.75
N ALA A 55 -11.08 6.59 13.03
CA ALA A 55 -11.66 7.47 14.05
C ALA A 55 -11.90 6.64 15.31
#